data_AF-A0A0U2RM91-F1
#
_entry.id   AF-A0A0U2RM91-F1
#
_cell.length_a   1.000
_cell.length_b   1.000
_cell.length_c   1.000
_cell.angle_alpha   90.00
_cell.angle_beta   90.00
_cell.angle_gamma   90.00
#
_symmetry.space_group_name_H-M   'P 1'
#
loop_
_entity.id
_entity.type
_entity.pdbx_description
1 polymer ?
#
loop_
_entity_poly.entity_id
_entity_poly.type
_entity_poly.pdbx_seq_one_letter_code
_entity_poly.pdbx_strand_id
1 'polypeptide(L)'
;MQAQQLTAEPELLAMYGSSPLQLKALLEDSDGPDYAGFKQQLAEVIEGKKDALELANAWQEQADRLLGWLQFDLLQRLKQQPRDDRLWHLCTQCTKAKTQVSNPGLNKALLLNTVLQSLTQLRN
;
A
#
# COMPACT_ATOMS: atom_id res chain seq x y z
N MET A 1 22.60 26.46 -1.82
CA MET A 1 21.96 25.16 -1.63
C MET A 1 20.46 25.41 -1.59
N GLN A 2 19.73 25.01 -2.65
CA GLN A 2 18.27 25.16 -2.68
C GLN A 2 17.70 24.14 -1.70
N ALA A 3 16.96 24.59 -0.69
CA ALA A 3 16.14 23.71 0.11
C ALA A 3 15.04 23.17 -0.83
N GLN A 4 15.20 21.92 -1.29
CA GLN A 4 14.11 21.22 -1.96
C GLN A 4 12.93 21.20 -0.98
N GLN A 5 11.86 21.91 -1.33
CA GLN A 5 10.61 21.84 -0.59
C GLN A 5 10.05 20.43 -0.83
N LEU A 6 10.29 19.53 0.10
CA LEU A 6 9.68 18.20 0.14
C LEU A 6 8.17 18.40 0.39
N THR A 7 7.37 18.50 -0.67
CA THR A 7 5.92 18.61 -0.57
C THR A 7 5.34 17.22 -0.34
N ALA A 8 4.84 16.96 0.87
CA ALA A 8 4.16 15.71 1.20
C ALA A 8 2.68 15.78 0.85
N GLU A 9 2.14 14.71 0.28
CA GLU A 9 0.70 14.54 0.10
C GLU A 9 -0.03 14.51 1.47
N PRO A 10 -1.25 15.05 1.59
CA PRO A 10 -1.96 15.12 2.85
C PRO A 10 -2.23 13.73 3.47
N GLU A 11 -2.39 12.69 2.65
CA GLU A 11 -2.51 11.30 3.11
C GLU A 11 -1.21 10.78 3.75
N LEU A 12 -0.04 11.13 3.20
CA LEU A 12 1.24 10.78 3.80
C LEU A 12 1.46 11.54 5.12
N LEU A 13 1.06 12.81 5.18
CA LEU A 13 1.09 13.58 6.43
C LEU A 13 0.18 12.95 7.50
N ALA A 14 -1.01 12.47 7.12
CA ALA A 14 -1.91 11.79 8.03
C ALA A 14 -1.36 10.42 8.48
N MET A 15 -0.73 9.67 7.57
CA MET A 15 -0.17 8.35 7.85
C MET A 15 1.07 8.42 8.74
N TYR A 16 1.97 9.37 8.48
CA TYR A 16 3.23 9.54 9.20
C TYR A 16 3.19 10.70 10.21
N GLY A 17 2.02 11.21 10.57
CA GLY A 17 1.86 12.40 11.43
C GLY A 17 2.49 12.23 12.82
N SER A 18 2.58 11.01 13.32
CA SER A 18 3.27 10.67 14.58
C SER A 18 4.74 10.26 14.40
N SER A 19 5.27 10.33 13.17
CA SER A 19 6.62 9.85 12.83
C SER A 19 7.26 10.71 11.72
N PRO A 20 7.50 12.02 11.99
CA PRO A 20 8.00 12.96 10.98
C PRO A 20 9.37 12.60 10.41
N LEU A 21 10.24 11.91 11.17
CA LEU A 21 11.52 11.44 10.66
C LEU A 21 11.37 10.34 9.61
N GLN A 22 10.39 9.45 9.76
CA GLN A 22 10.09 8.42 8.76
C GLN A 22 9.52 9.05 7.49
N LEU A 23 8.66 10.07 7.63
CA LEU A 23 8.17 10.84 6.49
C LEU A 23 9.31 11.52 5.74
N LYS A 24 10.22 12.18 6.46
CA LYS A 24 11.40 12.83 5.84
C LYS A 24 12.24 11.81 5.07
N ALA A 25 12.57 10.67 5.69
CA ALA A 25 13.33 9.60 5.04
C ALA A 25 12.61 9.05 3.80
N LEU A 26 11.28 8.93 3.84
CA LEU A 26 10.47 8.54 2.69
C LEU A 26 10.55 9.56 1.56
N LEU A 27 10.48 10.86 1.87
CA LEU A 27 10.50 11.93 0.85
C LEU A 27 11.91 12.15 0.27
N GLU A 28 12.96 11.79 1.01
CA GLU A 28 14.35 11.84 0.56
C GLU A 28 14.76 10.61 -0.27
N ASP A 29 14.01 9.51 -0.14
CA ASP A 29 14.20 8.27 -0.89
C ASP A 29 13.63 8.41 -2.31
N SER A 30 14.51 8.71 -3.28
CA SER A 30 14.15 8.90 -4.69
C SER A 30 14.09 7.61 -5.51
N ASP A 31 14.60 6.50 -4.97
CA ASP A 31 14.66 5.19 -5.64
C ASP A 31 13.49 4.26 -5.22
N GLY A 32 12.78 4.59 -4.14
CA GLY A 32 11.60 3.87 -3.69
C GLY A 32 10.32 4.16 -4.49
N PRO A 33 9.21 3.42 -4.27
CA PRO A 33 7.94 3.71 -4.89
C PRO A 33 7.47 5.06 -4.38
N ASP A 34 6.86 5.83 -5.26
CA ASP A 34 6.16 7.05 -4.91
C ASP A 34 4.69 6.73 -4.57
N TYR A 35 4.10 7.55 -3.71
CA TYR A 35 2.74 7.31 -3.23
C TYR A 35 1.67 7.54 -4.31
N ALA A 36 1.91 8.48 -5.24
CA ALA A 36 1.02 8.73 -6.37
C ALA A 36 0.99 7.55 -7.35
N GLY A 37 2.15 7.01 -7.72
CA GLY A 37 2.32 5.82 -8.55
C GLY A 37 1.72 4.59 -7.89
N PHE A 38 1.88 4.43 -6.57
CA PHE A 38 1.17 3.40 -5.80
C PHE A 38 -0.34 3.50 -5.98
N LYS A 39 -0.94 4.69 -5.79
CA LYS A 39 -2.40 4.89 -5.95
C LYS A 39 -2.86 4.56 -7.37
N GLN A 40 -2.12 5.01 -8.38
CA GLN A 40 -2.44 4.72 -9.78
C GLN A 40 -2.41 3.21 -10.07
N GLN A 41 -1.32 2.53 -9.71
CA GLN A 41 -1.16 1.10 -9.96
C GLN A 41 -2.18 0.25 -9.20
N LEU A 42 -2.54 0.66 -7.98
CA LEU A 42 -3.60 0.03 -7.20
C LEU A 42 -4.96 0.16 -7.89
N ALA A 43 -5.28 1.34 -8.43
CA ALA A 43 -6.51 1.55 -9.19
C ALA A 43 -6.54 0.70 -10.46
N GLU A 44 -5.42 0.62 -11.21
CA GLU A 44 -5.30 -0.21 -12.40
C GLU A 44 -5.55 -1.71 -12.10
N VAL A 45 -5.07 -2.21 -10.96
CA VAL A 45 -5.36 -3.60 -10.54
C VAL A 45 -6.82 -3.78 -10.15
N ILE A 46 -7.41 -2.85 -9.38
CA ILE A 46 -8.83 -2.94 -9.00
C ILE A 46 -9.74 -2.91 -10.24
N GLU A 47 -9.43 -2.06 -11.22
CA GLU A 47 -10.16 -1.99 -12.49
C GLU A 47 -9.90 -3.19 -13.41
N GLY A 48 -8.86 -4.00 -13.12
CA GLY A 48 -8.45 -5.14 -13.94
C GLY A 48 -7.68 -4.76 -15.21
N LYS A 49 -7.12 -3.55 -15.26
CA LYS A 49 -6.23 -3.07 -16.34
C LYS A 49 -4.80 -3.60 -16.19
N LYS A 50 -4.41 -3.98 -14.97
CA LYS A 50 -3.10 -4.52 -14.65
C LYS A 50 -3.23 -5.84 -13.89
N ASP A 51 -2.38 -6.81 -14.21
CA ASP A 51 -2.39 -8.10 -13.54
C ASP A 51 -1.82 -7.99 -12.11
N ALA A 52 -2.48 -8.68 -11.17
CA ALA A 52 -2.12 -8.66 -9.77
C ALA A 52 -0.77 -9.34 -9.49
N LEU A 53 -0.41 -10.37 -10.26
CA LEU A 53 0.85 -11.09 -10.12
C LEU A 53 2.01 -10.27 -10.71
N GLU A 54 1.80 -9.62 -11.85
CA GLU A 54 2.79 -8.68 -12.40
C GLU A 54 3.11 -7.56 -11.41
N LEU A 55 2.09 -6.95 -10.81
CA LEU A 55 2.29 -5.90 -9.81
C LEU A 55 2.96 -6.44 -8.54
N ALA A 56 2.56 -7.62 -8.07
CA ALA A 56 3.16 -8.25 -6.90
C ALA A 56 4.66 -8.53 -7.07
N ASN A 57 5.09 -8.96 -8.25
CA ASN A 57 6.50 -9.18 -8.55
C ASN A 57 7.30 -7.87 -8.55
N ALA A 58 6.74 -6.78 -9.07
CA ALA A 58 7.37 -5.46 -9.04
C ALA A 58 7.46 -4.89 -7.62
N TRP A 59 6.49 -5.21 -6.77
CA TRP A 59 6.37 -4.66 -5.42
C TRP A 59 7.13 -5.45 -4.34
N GLN A 60 7.62 -6.65 -4.65
CA GLN A 60 8.12 -7.61 -3.65
C GLN A 60 9.27 -7.08 -2.78
N GLU A 61 10.17 -6.27 -3.34
CA GLU A 61 11.33 -5.73 -2.62
C GLU A 61 10.90 -4.71 -1.57
N GLN A 62 9.81 -3.99 -1.84
CA GLN A 62 9.31 -2.87 -1.04
C GLN A 62 7.93 -3.20 -0.44
N ALA A 63 7.64 -4.49 -0.31
CA ALA A 63 6.35 -5.03 0.09
C ALA A 63 5.88 -4.50 1.44
N ASP A 64 6.79 -4.28 2.39
CA ASP A 64 6.47 -3.74 3.71
C ASP A 64 5.88 -2.32 3.63
N ARG A 65 6.56 -1.42 2.90
CA ARG A 65 6.10 -0.04 2.65
C ARG A 65 4.74 -0.03 1.95
N LEU A 66 4.60 -0.82 0.89
CA LEU A 66 3.40 -0.84 0.05
C LEU A 66 2.19 -1.46 0.77
N LEU A 67 2.40 -2.52 1.54
CA LEU A 67 1.36 -3.07 2.42
C LEU A 67 0.98 -2.08 3.53
N GLY A 68 1.93 -1.27 4.01
CA GLY A 68 1.64 -0.20 4.94
C GLY A 68 0.70 0.87 4.36
N TRP A 69 0.97 1.28 3.13
CA TRP A 69 0.13 2.24 2.40
C TRP A 69 -1.26 1.67 2.08
N LEU A 70 -1.31 0.41 1.63
CA LEU A 70 -2.57 -0.27 1.36
C LEU A 70 -3.40 -0.46 2.62
N GLN A 71 -2.79 -0.84 3.74
CA GLN A 71 -3.48 -0.96 5.03
C GLN A 71 -4.12 0.37 5.42
N PHE A 72 -3.40 1.48 5.26
CA PHE A 72 -3.94 2.81 5.56
C PHE A 72 -5.12 3.16 4.64
N ASP A 73 -4.98 2.96 3.32
CA ASP A 73 -6.05 3.24 2.35
C ASP A 73 -7.32 2.43 2.66
N LEU A 74 -7.18 1.13 2.91
CA LEU A 74 -8.31 0.25 3.28
C LEU A 74 -8.96 0.68 4.59
N LEU A 75 -8.17 1.08 5.60
CA LEU A 75 -8.71 1.59 6.87
C LEU A 75 -9.48 2.90 6.67
N GLN A 76 -9.02 3.80 5.80
CA GLN A 76 -9.75 5.03 5.50
C GLN A 76 -11.08 4.75 4.79
N ARG A 77 -11.09 3.85 3.79
CA ARG A 77 -12.33 3.41 3.12
C ARG A 77 -13.30 2.76 4.09
N LEU A 78 -12.80 1.89 4.97
CA LEU A 78 -13.61 1.22 5.99
C LEU A 78 -14.20 2.22 7.00
N LYS A 79 -13.48 3.28 7.38
CA LYS A 79 -14.03 4.35 8.24
C LYS A 79 -15.19 5.08 7.56
N GLN A 80 -15.15 5.24 6.24
CA GLN A 80 -16.23 5.83 5.45
C GLN A 80 -17.40 4.86 5.25
N GLN A 81 -17.12 3.56 5.19
CA GLN A 81 -18.09 2.48 4.94
C GLN A 81 -17.96 1.35 5.98
N PRO A 82 -18.31 1.61 7.26
CA PRO A 82 -18.00 0.69 8.36
C PRO A 82 -18.78 -0.63 8.36
N ARG A 83 -19.77 -0.78 7.46
CA ARG A 83 -20.60 -1.99 7.33
C ARG A 83 -20.28 -2.81 6.07
N ASP A 84 -19.21 -2.49 5.35
CA ASP A 84 -18.79 -3.30 4.21
C ASP A 84 -17.92 -4.47 4.69
N ASP A 85 -18.52 -5.66 4.76
CA ASP A 85 -17.85 -6.90 5.16
C ASP A 85 -16.68 -7.27 4.24
N ARG A 86 -16.73 -6.87 2.95
CA ARG A 86 -15.64 -7.12 1.99
C ARG A 86 -14.44 -6.23 2.33
N LEU A 87 -14.67 -4.94 2.59
CA LEU A 87 -13.61 -4.03 3.03
C LEU A 87 -13.02 -4.47 4.38
N TRP A 88 -13.85 -4.94 5.31
CA TRP A 88 -13.38 -5.50 6.59
C TRP A 88 -12.48 -6.72 6.39
N HIS A 89 -12.90 -7.66 5.53
CA HIS A 89 -12.11 -8.83 5.19
C HIS A 89 -10.76 -8.45 4.57
N LEU A 90 -10.76 -7.54 3.58
CA LEU A 90 -9.56 -7.07 2.90
C LEU A 90 -8.60 -6.35 3.85
N CYS A 91 -9.11 -5.49 4.73
CA CYS A 91 -8.31 -4.83 5.74
C CYS A 91 -7.64 -5.83 6.69
N THR A 92 -8.37 -6.88 7.07
CA THR A 92 -7.85 -7.97 7.92
C THR A 92 -6.77 -8.77 7.19
N GLN A 93 -6.98 -9.11 5.91
CA GLN A 93 -6.00 -9.81 5.09
C GLN A 93 -4.73 -8.99 4.89
N CYS A 94 -4.86 -7.70 4.56
CA CYS A 94 -3.73 -6.79 4.41
C CYS A 94 -2.94 -6.65 5.71
N THR A 95 -3.63 -6.60 6.86
CA THR A 95 -2.97 -6.53 8.18
C THR A 95 -2.18 -7.80 8.48
N LYS A 96 -2.73 -8.98 8.17
CA LYS A 96 -2.01 -10.26 8.29
C LYS A 96 -0.82 -10.35 7.34
N ALA A 97 -0.98 -9.89 6.11
CA ALA A 97 0.12 -9.86 5.15
C ALA A 97 1.25 -8.93 5.64
N LYS A 98 0.91 -7.76 6.17
CA LYS A 98 1.90 -6.83 6.73
C LYS A 98 2.68 -7.43 7.90
N THR A 99 2.07 -8.26 8.75
CA THR A 99 2.84 -8.94 9.82
C THR A 99 3.70 -10.09 9.28
N GLN A 100 3.27 -10.74 8.19
CA GLN A 100 3.99 -11.84 7.57
C GLN A 100 5.15 -11.40 6.68
N VAL A 101 5.09 -10.21 6.08
CA VAL A 101 6.11 -9.71 5.14
C VAL A 101 7.48 -9.50 5.80
N SER A 102 7.50 -9.30 7.11
CA SER A 102 8.72 -9.17 7.92
C SER A 102 9.40 -10.51 8.19
N ASN A 103 8.77 -11.65 7.90
CA ASN A 103 9.35 -12.97 8.12
C ASN A 103 10.37 -13.31 7.02
N PRO A 104 11.63 -13.61 7.37
CA PRO A 104 12.63 -14.02 6.40
C PRO A 104 12.26 -15.37 5.76
N GLY A 105 12.43 -15.49 4.44
CA GLY A 105 12.17 -16.73 3.68
C GLY A 105 10.73 -16.89 3.16
N LEU A 106 9.83 -15.96 3.45
CA LEU A 106 8.48 -15.97 2.88
C LEU A 106 8.48 -15.42 1.44
N ASN A 107 7.69 -16.02 0.55
CA ASN A 107 7.51 -15.53 -0.81
C ASN A 107 6.62 -14.27 -0.79
N LYS A 108 7.26 -13.10 -0.75
CA LYS A 108 6.60 -11.79 -0.69
C LYS A 108 5.72 -11.53 -1.91
N ALA A 109 6.14 -11.97 -3.10
CA ALA A 109 5.35 -11.83 -4.32
C ALA A 109 4.04 -12.64 -4.24
N LEU A 110 4.08 -13.87 -3.72
CA LEU A 110 2.87 -14.68 -3.53
C LEU A 110 1.91 -14.04 -2.51
N LEU A 111 2.45 -13.52 -1.43
CA LEU A 111 1.67 -12.82 -0.40
C LEU A 111 0.99 -11.57 -0.95
N LEU A 112 1.75 -10.71 -1.65
CA LEU A 112 1.24 -9.53 -2.30
C LEU A 112 0.18 -9.88 -3.34
N ASN A 113 0.43 -10.88 -4.19
CA ASN A 113 -0.53 -11.33 -5.19
C ASN A 113 -1.85 -11.78 -4.54
N THR A 114 -1.79 -12.49 -3.41
CA THR A 114 -3.01 -12.90 -2.67
C THR A 114 -3.84 -11.71 -2.22
N VAL A 115 -3.19 -10.66 -1.68
CA VAL A 115 -3.86 -9.43 -1.26
C VAL A 115 -4.41 -8.65 -2.45
N LEU A 116 -3.60 -8.48 -3.51
CA LEU A 116 -3.98 -7.76 -4.73
C LEU A 116 -5.12 -8.43 -5.48
N GLN A 117 -5.12 -9.77 -5.58
CA GLN A 117 -6.24 -10.50 -6.16
C GLN A 117 -7.53 -10.29 -5.36
N SER A 118 -7.45 -10.25 -4.03
CA SER A 118 -8.61 -9.98 -3.20
C SER A 118 -9.19 -8.58 -3.47
N LEU A 119 -8.34 -7.59 -3.76
CA LEU A 119 -8.76 -6.23 -4.12
C LEU A 119 -9.55 -6.18 -5.43
N THR A 120 -9.26 -7.06 -6.40
CA THR A 120 -10.02 -7.12 -7.66
C THR A 120 -11.50 -7.49 -7.43
N GLN A 121 -11.83 -8.09 -6.29
CA GLN A 121 -13.20 -8.42 -5.90
C GLN A 121 -14.03 -7.18 -5.54
N LEU A 122 -13.39 -6.03 -5.29
CA LEU A 122 -14.06 -4.75 -5.05
C LEU A 122 -14.70 -4.16 -6.31
N ARG A 123 -14.40 -4.71 -7.49
CA ARG A 123 -14.97 -4.27 -8.78
C ARG A 123 -16.46 -4.58 -8.92
N ASN A 124 -17.02 -5.45 -8.07
CA ASN A 124 -18.40 -5.94 -8.16
C ASN A 124 -19.38 -5.19 -7.26
#